data_AF-A0A8M1FYN7-F1
#
_entry.id   AF-A0A8M1FYN7-F1
#
_cell.length_a   1.000
_cell.length_b   1.000
_cell.length_c   1.000
_cell.angle_alpha   90.00
_cell.angle_beta   90.00
_cell.angle_gamma   90.00
#
_symmetry.space_group_name_H-M   'P 1'
#
loop_
_entity.id
_entity.type
_entity.pdbx_description
1 polymer ?
#
loop_
_entity_poly.entity_id
_entity_poly.type
_entity_poly.pdbx_seq_one_letter_code
_entity_poly.pdbx_strand_id
1 'polypeptide(L)'
;MAQQQMTSSQKALMLELKSLQEEPVEGFRITLVDESDLYNWEVAIFGPPNTLYEGGYFKVPLPPPRAGFPRRRPPLPAACGAESVSASV
;
A
#
# COMPACT_ATOMS: atom_id res chain seq x y z
N MET A 1 4.70 33.07 7.24
CA MET A 1 4.32 31.86 6.49
C MET A 1 3.79 30.86 7.50
N ALA A 2 2.48 30.59 7.50
CA ALA A 2 1.89 29.69 8.49
C ALA A 2 2.37 28.26 8.21
N GLN A 3 3.16 27.70 9.13
CA GLN A 3 3.49 26.28 9.08
C GLN A 3 2.18 25.52 9.37
N GLN A 4 1.53 25.01 8.33
CA GLN A 4 0.39 24.11 8.48
C GLN A 4 0.85 22.94 9.35
N GLN A 5 0.30 22.87 10.56
CA GLN A 5 0.71 21.92 11.57
C GLN A 5 0.21 20.54 11.17
N MET A 6 1.00 19.80 10.38
CA MET A 6 0.65 18.44 9.99
C MET A 6 0.57 17.55 11.24
N THR A 7 -0.55 16.86 11.40
CA THR A 7 -0.75 15.87 12.46
C THR A 7 0.26 14.72 12.30
N SER A 8 0.59 14.01 13.38
CA SER A 8 1.47 12.84 13.32
C SER A 8 0.97 11.78 12.32
N SER A 9 -0.35 11.62 12.20
CA SER A 9 -0.99 10.80 11.18
C SER A 9 -0.73 11.26 9.74
N GLN A 10 -0.82 12.56 9.46
CA GLN A 10 -0.55 13.10 8.12
C GLN A 10 0.91 12.91 7.72
N LYS A 11 1.85 13.06 8.66
CA LYS A 11 3.27 12.79 8.43
C LYS A 11 3.53 11.32 8.09
N ALA A 12 2.88 10.39 8.79
CA ALA A 12 2.99 8.96 8.49
C ALA A 12 2.45 8.63 7.09
N LEU A 13 1.30 9.20 6.72
CA LEU A 13 0.70 9.03 5.39
C LEU A 13 1.60 9.54 4.27
N MET A 14 2.24 10.70 4.45
CA MET A 14 3.22 11.22 3.49
C MET A 14 4.44 10.32 3.33
N LEU A 15 4.96 9.76 4.44
CA LEU A 15 6.08 8.82 4.40
C LEU A 15 5.71 7.55 3.63
N GLU A 16 4.55 6.96 3.91
CA GLU A 16 4.09 5.78 3.18
C GLU A 16 3.88 6.07 1.69
N LEU A 17 3.27 7.21 1.34
CA LEU A 17 3.12 7.61 -0.05
C LEU A 17 4.48 7.72 -0.75
N LYS A 18 5.48 8.31 -0.09
CA LYS A 18 6.85 8.41 -0.63
C LYS A 18 7.46 7.02 -0.83
N SER A 19 7.33 6.12 0.14
CA SER A 19 7.82 4.74 0.02
C SER A 19 7.14 3.99 -1.13
N LEU A 20 5.84 4.17 -1.34
CA LEU A 20 5.09 3.55 -2.44
C LEU A 20 5.48 4.14 -3.81
N GLN A 21 5.93 5.39 -3.87
CA GLN A 21 6.47 6.01 -5.08
C GLN A 21 7.91 5.57 -5.37
N GLU A 22 8.73 5.37 -4.32
CA GLU A 22 10.09 4.88 -4.43
C GLU A 22 10.13 3.40 -4.85
N GLU A 23 9.21 2.58 -4.33
CA GLU A 23 9.04 1.18 -4.69
C GLU A 23 7.65 0.95 -5.31
N PRO A 24 7.46 1.32 -6.59
CA PRO A 24 6.19 1.14 -7.26
C PRO A 24 5.89 -0.36 -7.40
N VAL A 25 4.81 -0.78 -6.75
CA VAL A 25 4.36 -2.18 -6.83
C VAL A 25 3.86 -2.46 -8.25
N GLU A 26 4.35 -3.53 -8.87
CA GLU A 26 3.90 -3.94 -10.20
C GLU A 26 2.40 -4.12 -10.24
N GLY A 27 1.76 -3.47 -11.22
CA GLY A 27 0.32 -3.52 -11.38
C GLY A 27 -0.48 -2.66 -10.39
N PHE A 28 0.16 -1.88 -9.51
CA PHE A 28 -0.54 -0.90 -8.67
C PHE A 28 -0.04 0.51 -8.95
N ARG A 29 -0.96 1.48 -8.95
CA ARG A 29 -0.66 2.91 -9.01
C ARG A 29 -1.47 3.60 -7.94
N ILE A 30 -0.83 4.45 -7.16
CA ILE A 30 -1.46 5.17 -6.06
C ILE A 30 -1.30 6.65 -6.34
N THR A 31 -2.41 7.37 -6.30
CA THR A 31 -2.46 8.81 -6.59
C THR A 31 -3.34 9.51 -5.56
N LEU A 32 -2.95 10.72 -5.15
CA LEU A 32 -3.83 11.57 -4.34
C LEU A 32 -4.94 12.12 -5.23
N VAL A 33 -6.18 12.07 -4.75
CA VAL A 33 -7.31 12.70 -5.45
C VAL A 33 -7.24 14.23 -5.29
N ASP A 34 -6.83 14.69 -4.11
CA ASP A 34 -6.62 16.10 -3.79
C ASP A 34 -5.38 16.28 -2.92
N GLU A 35 -4.51 17.23 -3.26
CA GLU A 35 -3.27 17.49 -2.52
C GLU A 35 -3.50 18.19 -1.17
N SER A 36 -4.66 18.83 -0.99
CA SER A 36 -5.07 19.44 0.27
C SER A 36 -5.62 18.39 1.25
N ASP A 37 -6.11 17.25 0.74
CA ASP A 37 -6.77 16.20 1.51
C ASP A 37 -6.04 14.85 1.43
N LEU A 38 -5.02 14.72 2.31
CA LEU A 38 -4.16 13.53 2.44
C LEU A 38 -4.90 12.24 2.85
N TYR A 39 -6.22 12.24 2.99
CA TYR A 39 -7.03 11.06 3.31
C TYR A 39 -7.75 10.48 2.10
N ASN A 40 -7.77 11.19 0.96
CA ASN A 40 -8.53 10.81 -0.21
C ASN A 40 -7.60 10.32 -1.33
N TRP A 41 -7.40 9.01 -1.40
CA TRP A 41 -6.44 8.38 -2.31
C TRP A 41 -7.19 7.59 -3.38
N GLU A 42 -6.69 7.59 -4.61
CA GLU A 42 -7.13 6.71 -5.67
C GLU A 42 -6.06 5.64 -5.89
N VAL A 43 -6.47 4.37 -5.82
CA VAL A 43 -5.62 3.24 -6.15
C VAL A 43 -6.10 2.68 -7.47
N ALA A 44 -5.22 2.60 -8.44
CA ALA A 44 -5.45 1.94 -9.69
C ALA A 44 -4.70 0.60 -9.75
N ILE A 45 -5.40 -0.45 -10.18
CA ILE A 45 -4.88 -1.81 -10.25
C ILE A 45 -4.94 -2.27 -11.70
N PHE A 46 -3.82 -2.76 -12.22
CA PHE A 46 -3.76 -3.50 -13.47
C PHE A 46 -4.02 -4.96 -13.17
N GLY A 47 -4.98 -5.55 -13.88
CA GLY A 47 -5.27 -6.95 -13.70
C GLY A 47 -4.09 -7.82 -14.15
N PRO A 48 -3.66 -8.78 -13.33
CA PRO A 48 -2.52 -9.63 -13.65
C PRO A 48 -2.83 -10.54 -14.87
N PRO A 49 -1.80 -10.91 -15.65
CA PRO A 49 -1.95 -11.82 -16.76
C PRO A 49 -2.39 -13.21 -16.28
N ASN A 50 -3.08 -13.96 -17.14
CA ASN A 50 -3.66 -15.28 -16.83
C ASN A 50 -4.79 -15.24 -15.79
N THR A 51 -5.48 -14.11 -15.66
CA THR A 51 -6.70 -13.99 -14.86
C THR A 51 -7.83 -13.39 -15.69
N LEU A 52 -9.08 -13.52 -15.22
CA LEU A 52 -10.24 -12.87 -15.87
C LEU A 52 -10.16 -11.34 -15.90
N TYR A 53 -9.21 -10.76 -15.17
CA TYR A 53 -8.98 -9.33 -15.08
C TYR A 53 -7.82 -8.87 -15.97
N GLU A 54 -7.17 -9.78 -16.71
CA GLU A 54 -6.04 -9.48 -17.59
C GLU A 54 -6.37 -8.33 -18.55
N GLY A 55 -5.45 -7.35 -18.65
CA GLY A 55 -5.64 -6.15 -19.45
C GLY A 55 -6.65 -5.14 -18.89
N GLY A 56 -7.28 -5.45 -17.76
CA GLY A 56 -8.18 -4.55 -17.04
C GLY A 56 -7.43 -3.49 -16.24
N TYR A 57 -8.04 -2.31 -16.13
CA TYR A 57 -7.55 -1.18 -15.33
C TYR A 57 -8.66 -0.70 -14.40
N PHE A 58 -8.47 -0.91 -13.10
CA PHE A 58 -9.49 -0.71 -12.08
C PHE A 58 -9.07 0.41 -11.14
N LYS A 59 -9.79 1.53 -11.16
CA LYS A 59 -9.60 2.65 -10.24
C LYS A 59 -10.57 2.51 -9.07
N VAL A 60 -10.03 2.56 -7.87
CA VAL A 60 -10.81 2.46 -6.63
C VAL A 60 -10.41 3.60 -5.70
N PRO A 61 -11.35 4.48 -5.32
CA PRO A 61 -11.10 5.46 -4.27
C PRO A 61 -11.00 4.75 -2.92
N LEU A 62 -9.97 5.06 -2.15
CA LEU A 62 -9.79 4.58 -0.80
C LEU A 62 -10.78 5.32 0.11
N PRO A 63 -11.71 4.62 0.78
CA PRO A 63 -12.61 5.28 1.71
C PRO A 63 -11.79 5.90 2.86
N PRO A 64 -12.21 7.06 3.38
CA PRO A 64 -11.53 7.70 4.48
C PRO A 64 -11.42 6.74 5.67
N PRO A 65 -10.30 6.76 6.41
CA PRO A 65 -10.04 5.79 7.45
C PRO A 65 -11.13 5.87 8.54
N ARG A 66 -12.03 4.89 8.54
CA ARG A 66 -12.99 4.67 9.64
C ARG A 66 -12.19 4.23 10.86
N ALA A 67 -12.67 4.59 12.06
CA ALA A 67 -11.97 4.45 13.35
C ALA A 67 -11.59 3.01 13.79
N GLY A 68 -11.69 2.01 12.92
CA GLY A 68 -11.34 0.61 13.18
C GLY A 68 -10.44 -0.04 12.13
N PHE A 69 -9.89 0.69 11.17
CA PHE A 69 -8.95 0.09 10.21
C PHE A 69 -7.65 -0.27 10.93
N PRO A 70 -7.23 -1.56 10.96
CA PRO A 70 -6.07 -1.98 11.72
C PRO A 70 -4.83 -1.28 11.18
N ARG A 71 -4.27 -0.37 12.00
CA ARG A 71 -3.18 0.54 11.62
C ARG A 71 -1.82 -0.15 11.40
N ARG A 72 -1.80 -1.48 11.36
CA ARG A 72 -0.61 -2.27 11.07
C ARG A 72 -1.02 -3.50 10.28
N ARG A 73 -0.32 -3.75 9.18
CA ARG A 73 -0.27 -5.06 8.55
C ARG A 73 0.07 -6.06 9.67
N PRO A 74 -0.76 -7.06 9.97
CA PRO A 74 -0.41 -8.05 10.98
C PRO A 74 0.94 -8.65 10.59
N PRO A 75 1.85 -8.90 11.55
CA PRO A 75 3.12 -9.54 11.23
C PRO A 75 2.82 -10.84 10.47
N LEU A 76 3.39 -10.97 9.27
CA LEU A 76 3.37 -12.25 8.56
C LEU A 76 3.94 -13.28 9.53
N PRO A 77 3.29 -14.45 9.74
CA PRO A 77 3.94 -15.52 10.46
C PRO A 77 5.25 -15.78 9.74
N ALA A 78 6.38 -15.56 10.42
CA ALA A 78 7.68 -15.92 9.89
C ALA A 78 7.57 -17.37 9.43
N ALA A 79 7.71 -17.61 8.12
CA ALA A 79 7.88 -18.95 7.60
C ALA A 79 9.24 -19.44 8.11
N CYS A 80 9.26 -19.90 9.36
CA CYS A 80 10.36 -20.64 9.94
C CYS A 80 10.32 -22.02 9.27
N GLY A 81 11.20 -22.24 8.31
CA GLY A 81 11.21 -23.49 7.56
C GLY A 81 12.16 -23.47 6.37
N ALA A 82 13.46 -23.39 6.64
CA ALA A 82 14.48 -23.92 5.74
C ALA A 82 15.67 -24.42 6.56
N GLU A 83 15.42 -25.31 7.52
CA GLU A 83 16.48 -26.23 7.94
C GLU A 83 16.71 -27.21 6.79
N SER A 84 17.83 -26.99 6.10
CA SER A 84 18.40 -27.94 5.15
C SER A 84 18.67 -29.26 5.88
N VAL A 85 17.77 -30.22 5.77
CA VAL A 85 18.10 -31.61 6.08
C VAL A 85 18.96 -32.13 4.92
N SER A 86 20.28 -32.01 5.10
CA SER A 86 21.26 -32.68 4.28
C SER A 86 21.03 -34.20 4.42
N ALA A 87 20.40 -34.79 3.40
CA ALA A 87 20.44 -36.22 3.20
C ALA A 87 21.88 -36.62 2.89
N SER A 88 22.62 -37.10 3.90
CA SER A 88 23.80 -37.93 3.65
C SER A 88 23.35 -39.38 3.51
N VAL A 89 23.68 -39.92 2.35
CA VAL A 89 23.74 -41.34 2.01
C VAL A 89 24.68 -42.10 2.95
#